data_AF-A0A8J9S708-F1
#
_entry.id   AF-A0A8J9S708-F1
#
_cell.length_a   1.000
_cell.length_b   1.000
_cell.length_c   1.000
_cell.angle_alpha   90.00
_cell.angle_beta   90.00
_cell.angle_gamma   90.00
#
_symmetry.space_group_name_H-M   'P 1'
#
loop_
_entity.id
_entity.type
_entity.pdbx_description
1 polymer ?
#
loop_
_entity_poly.entity_id
_entity_poly.type
_entity_poly.pdbx_seq_one_letter_code
_entity_poly.pdbx_strand_id
1 'polypeptide(L)'
;MASEPPLSPPKEANDATLSGAPPMANLAMDPESLLNTLDQRLTTMGSGQKTSKFDPIAFLNQHYATEASLVQQLPDLQHAVSERREALDERIAIALQRQSETAESTRRHIQEAQVSVVELHQRVLRVKEKASQSERAVLEITKDMKRLDCAKRHLQRTITTLKRLHMLVHAVEQLRNTAVQIPFPDYPVAAHLVDATHLLLQHFDGYISKVEPMRLLSEKVVDLQSTLRVGLVRGFRVAAFGPTKAIEMERAASPHRNGSNEMLPEIRDDVMPPTVMKGGVQLLDALGTEVRVQFIHEFCQDHLAEYLQTFAPASREEKIPSDPPKRVSSFKVASTPESRPSEAESNAGLDHVEKRFIWFRQILQDVDAKFPDVFPSDWNLQASMARVFLQL
;
A
#
# COMPACT_ATOMS: atom_id res chain seq x y z
N MET A 1 -20.89 -18.09 35.61
CA MET A 1 -21.39 -19.48 35.77
C MET A 1 -20.43 -20.20 36.68
N ALA A 2 -21.00 -20.94 37.65
CA ALA A 2 -20.38 -21.61 38.79
C ALA A 2 -19.89 -20.66 39.91
N SER A 3 -20.16 -20.84 41.21
CA SER A 3 -21.02 -21.74 41.98
C SER A 3 -20.83 -21.30 43.43
N GLU A 4 -21.89 -20.91 44.15
CA GLU A 4 -21.97 -21.13 45.60
C GLU A 4 -23.46 -21.14 46.02
N PRO A 5 -23.88 -22.04 46.93
CA PRO A 5 -25.28 -22.33 47.22
C PRO A 5 -25.83 -21.43 48.35
N PRO A 6 -27.15 -21.22 48.42
CA PRO A 6 -27.76 -20.59 49.59
C PRO A 6 -28.06 -21.65 50.67
N LEU A 7 -27.45 -21.47 51.84
CA LEU A 7 -27.78 -22.17 53.08
C LEU A 7 -29.11 -21.63 53.63
N SER A 8 -30.08 -22.53 53.79
CA SER A 8 -31.29 -22.29 54.59
C SER A 8 -30.99 -22.55 56.07
N PRO A 9 -31.59 -21.79 57.00
CA PRO A 9 -31.97 -22.32 58.30
C PRO A 9 -33.51 -22.40 58.44
N PRO A 10 -34.01 -23.23 59.36
CA PRO A 10 -35.28 -23.94 59.20
C PRO A 10 -36.49 -23.18 59.73
N LYS A 11 -37.64 -23.58 59.18
CA LYS A 11 -38.99 -23.22 59.60
C LYS A 11 -39.25 -23.62 61.05
N GLU A 12 -39.81 -22.68 61.80
CA GLU A 12 -40.58 -22.93 63.01
C GLU A 12 -41.67 -23.97 62.73
N ALA A 13 -41.61 -25.10 63.42
CA ALA A 13 -42.70 -26.03 63.57
C ALA A 13 -43.25 -25.86 64.99
N ASN A 14 -44.32 -25.07 65.10
CA ASN A 14 -45.24 -25.14 66.23
C ASN A 14 -45.97 -26.48 66.12
N ASP A 15 -45.64 -27.42 67.01
CA ASP A 15 -46.49 -28.58 67.27
C ASP A 15 -46.86 -28.60 68.74
N ALA A 16 -48.15 -28.41 68.97
CA ALA A 16 -48.78 -28.54 70.27
C ALA A 16 -48.82 -30.02 70.63
N THR A 17 -48.26 -30.40 71.77
CA THR A 17 -48.61 -31.67 72.42
C THR A 17 -48.77 -31.44 73.91
N LEU A 18 -50.04 -31.26 74.30
CA LEU A 18 -50.53 -31.53 75.63
C LEU A 18 -50.16 -32.98 76.01
N SER A 19 -49.51 -33.18 77.15
CA SER A 19 -49.80 -34.27 78.11
C SER A 19 -48.65 -34.49 79.08
N GLY A 20 -48.98 -34.63 80.37
CA GLY A 20 -48.21 -35.43 81.30
C GLY A 20 -47.33 -34.64 82.27
N ALA A 21 -47.93 -34.10 83.33
CA ALA A 21 -47.22 -33.94 84.59
C ALA A 21 -47.05 -35.32 85.24
N PRO A 22 -45.82 -35.76 85.59
CA PRO A 22 -45.61 -36.76 86.62
C PRO A 22 -45.35 -36.07 87.98
N PRO A 23 -45.61 -36.76 89.10
CA PRO A 23 -45.70 -36.14 90.41
C PRO A 23 -44.31 -35.87 91.00
N MET A 24 -44.06 -34.62 91.41
CA MET A 24 -42.89 -34.25 92.21
C MET A 24 -43.10 -34.76 93.64
N ALA A 25 -42.64 -35.98 93.91
CA ALA A 25 -42.42 -36.47 95.26
C ALA A 25 -40.93 -36.36 95.59
N ASN A 26 -40.63 -35.70 96.71
CA ASN A 26 -39.33 -35.66 97.40
C ASN A 26 -38.12 -35.11 96.64
N LEU A 27 -38.03 -33.77 96.60
CA LEU A 27 -36.76 -33.03 96.54
C LEU A 27 -36.65 -32.14 97.78
N ALA A 28 -36.72 -32.76 98.96
CA ALA A 28 -36.23 -32.13 100.18
C ALA A 28 -34.74 -32.49 100.31
N MET A 29 -33.90 -31.49 100.59
CA MET A 29 -32.49 -31.57 101.02
C MET A 29 -31.37 -31.21 100.01
N ASP A 30 -31.56 -30.25 99.09
CA ASP A 30 -30.41 -29.55 98.50
C ASP A 30 -30.74 -28.10 98.11
N PRO A 31 -30.15 -27.07 98.76
CA PRO A 31 -30.41 -25.66 98.46
C PRO A 31 -30.02 -25.25 97.02
N GLU A 32 -29.03 -25.90 96.40
CA GLU A 32 -28.64 -25.64 95.00
C GLU A 32 -29.68 -26.12 93.99
N SER A 33 -30.34 -27.25 94.25
CA SER A 33 -31.41 -27.76 93.39
C SER A 33 -32.59 -26.79 93.33
N LEU A 34 -32.94 -26.18 94.47
CA LEU A 34 -33.98 -25.15 94.53
C LEU A 34 -33.59 -23.91 93.71
N LEU A 35 -32.36 -23.43 93.83
CA LEU A 35 -31.89 -22.28 93.05
C LEU A 35 -31.83 -22.57 91.53
N ASN A 36 -31.48 -23.79 91.14
CA ASN A 36 -31.51 -24.21 89.74
C ASN A 36 -32.94 -24.32 89.19
N THR A 37 -33.89 -24.83 89.98
CA THR A 37 -35.31 -24.84 89.57
C THR A 37 -35.87 -23.42 89.45
N LEU A 38 -35.40 -22.48 90.28
CA LEU A 38 -35.72 -21.06 90.17
C LEU A 38 -35.15 -20.44 88.89
N ASP A 39 -33.89 -20.70 88.54
CA ASP A 39 -33.28 -20.26 87.27
C ASP A 39 -34.02 -20.81 86.04
N GLN A 40 -34.45 -22.08 86.10
CA GLN A 40 -35.24 -22.70 85.03
C GLN A 40 -36.64 -22.08 84.90
N ARG A 41 -37.26 -21.68 86.03
CA ARG A 41 -38.53 -20.95 86.03
C ARG A 41 -38.36 -19.51 85.51
N LEU A 42 -37.26 -18.84 85.85
CA LEU A 42 -37.00 -17.48 85.39
C LEU A 42 -36.63 -17.43 83.90
N THR A 43 -35.91 -18.43 83.39
CA THR A 43 -35.61 -18.57 81.95
C THR A 43 -36.83 -18.89 81.12
N THR A 44 -37.76 -19.71 81.63
CA THR A 44 -39.06 -19.98 80.98
C THR A 44 -40.02 -18.80 81.03
N MET A 45 -39.90 -17.91 82.03
CA MET A 45 -40.65 -16.66 82.14
C MET A 45 -40.07 -15.50 81.30
N GLY A 46 -38.77 -15.57 80.95
CA GLY A 46 -38.05 -14.49 80.24
C GLY A 46 -38.45 -14.31 78.78
N SER A 47 -39.17 -15.26 78.17
CA SER A 47 -39.70 -15.15 76.81
C SER A 47 -41.08 -14.48 76.79
N GLY A 48 -41.12 -13.17 76.99
CA GLY A 48 -42.17 -12.34 76.41
C GLY A 48 -43.44 -12.05 77.22
N GLN A 49 -43.52 -12.39 78.52
CA GLN A 49 -44.66 -11.97 79.34
C GLN A 49 -44.28 -10.87 80.34
N LYS A 50 -44.77 -9.65 80.06
CA LYS A 50 -44.80 -8.55 81.03
C LYS A 50 -45.65 -8.98 82.24
N THR A 51 -44.97 -9.12 83.37
CA THR A 51 -45.46 -8.87 84.74
C THR A 51 -46.51 -9.83 85.30
N SER A 52 -46.25 -11.15 85.36
CA SER A 52 -46.59 -11.88 86.58
C SER A 52 -45.39 -11.72 87.49
N LYS A 53 -45.48 -10.84 88.50
CA LYS A 53 -44.41 -10.66 89.49
C LYS A 53 -44.13 -12.02 90.11
N PHE A 54 -42.90 -12.51 89.99
CA PHE A 54 -42.46 -13.69 90.71
C PHE A 54 -42.76 -13.45 92.19
N ASP A 55 -43.58 -14.31 92.79
CA ASP A 55 -43.90 -14.25 94.22
C ASP A 55 -42.98 -15.22 94.97
N PRO A 56 -41.95 -14.70 95.67
CA PRO A 56 -41.00 -15.54 96.39
C PRO A 56 -41.66 -16.35 97.50
N ILE A 57 -42.75 -15.83 98.08
CA ILE A 57 -43.43 -16.42 99.24
C ILE A 57 -44.25 -17.63 98.77
N ALA A 58 -45.01 -17.49 97.68
CA ALA A 58 -45.76 -18.59 97.09
C ALA A 58 -44.83 -19.72 96.58
N PHE A 59 -43.65 -19.38 96.07
CA PHE A 59 -42.65 -20.35 95.66
C PHE A 59 -42.04 -21.10 96.86
N LEU A 60 -41.67 -20.40 97.92
CA LEU A 60 -41.16 -21.03 99.14
C LEU A 60 -42.17 -22.01 99.75
N ASN A 61 -43.44 -21.59 99.84
CA ASN A 61 -44.52 -22.40 100.42
C ASN A 61 -44.87 -23.64 99.59
N GLN A 62 -44.55 -23.65 98.29
CA GLN A 62 -44.70 -24.82 97.42
C GLN A 62 -43.61 -25.88 97.66
N HIS A 63 -42.41 -25.44 98.06
CA HIS A 63 -41.25 -26.32 98.24
C HIS A 63 -40.99 -26.71 99.70
N TYR A 64 -41.44 -25.90 100.67
CA TYR A 64 -41.38 -26.18 102.10
C TYR A 64 -42.78 -26.18 102.72
N ALA A 65 -43.33 -27.36 102.98
CA ALA A 65 -44.70 -27.52 103.50
C ALA A 65 -44.83 -27.30 105.02
N THR A 66 -43.71 -27.22 105.77
CA THR A 66 -43.72 -27.14 107.24
C THR A 66 -42.70 -26.11 107.75
N GLU A 67 -43.10 -25.25 108.68
CA GLU A 67 -42.26 -24.18 109.26
C GLU A 67 -40.96 -24.71 109.89
N ALA A 68 -41.01 -25.88 110.54
CA ALA A 68 -39.84 -26.51 111.14
C ALA A 68 -38.75 -26.91 110.11
N SER A 69 -39.16 -27.35 108.90
CA SER A 69 -38.23 -27.70 107.82
C SER A 69 -37.61 -26.47 107.16
N LEU A 70 -38.34 -25.35 107.15
CA LEU A 70 -37.84 -24.08 106.63
C LEU A 70 -36.83 -23.46 107.59
N VAL A 71 -37.13 -23.42 108.89
CA VAL A 71 -36.23 -22.87 109.92
C VAL A 71 -34.91 -23.64 109.99
N GLN A 72 -34.96 -24.97 109.84
CA GLN A 72 -33.75 -25.81 109.87
C GLN A 72 -32.83 -25.59 108.66
N GLN A 73 -33.38 -25.26 107.49
CA GLN A 73 -32.64 -25.13 106.23
C GLN A 73 -32.38 -23.67 105.82
N LEU A 74 -32.95 -22.71 106.56
CA LEU A 74 -32.83 -21.28 106.28
C LEU A 74 -31.38 -20.76 106.26
N PRO A 75 -30.48 -21.16 107.18
CA PRO A 75 -29.08 -20.69 107.15
C PRO A 75 -28.35 -21.14 105.87
N ASP A 76 -28.54 -22.39 105.46
CA ASP A 76 -27.91 -22.97 104.28
C ASP A 76 -28.47 -22.35 102.99
N LEU A 77 -29.78 -22.09 102.94
CA LEU A 77 -30.42 -21.36 101.85
C LEU A 77 -29.94 -19.92 101.75
N GLN A 78 -29.81 -19.21 102.88
CA GLN A 78 -29.30 -17.84 102.89
C GLN A 78 -27.85 -17.78 102.41
N HIS A 79 -27.03 -18.74 102.82
CA HIS A 79 -25.66 -18.87 102.33
C HIS A 79 -25.64 -19.14 100.82
N ALA A 80 -26.39 -20.12 100.33
CA ALA A 80 -26.45 -20.47 98.91
C ALA A 80 -26.98 -19.32 98.04
N VAL A 81 -28.01 -18.59 98.49
CA VAL A 81 -28.54 -17.40 97.79
C VAL A 81 -27.50 -16.27 97.77
N SER A 82 -26.77 -16.06 98.87
CA SER A 82 -25.76 -15.00 98.97
C SER A 82 -24.55 -15.31 98.09
N GLU A 83 -24.07 -16.56 98.11
CA GLU A 83 -22.99 -17.06 97.25
C GLU A 83 -23.39 -16.97 95.77
N ARG A 84 -24.63 -17.34 95.44
CA ARG A 84 -25.16 -17.22 94.07
C ARG A 84 -25.28 -15.76 93.63
N ARG A 85 -25.74 -14.86 94.50
CA ARG A 85 -25.80 -13.42 94.24
C ARG A 85 -24.41 -12.88 93.95
N GLU A 86 -23.43 -13.19 94.80
CA GLU A 86 -22.04 -12.76 94.62
C GLU A 86 -21.44 -13.31 93.32
N ALA A 87 -21.69 -14.59 93.00
CA ALA A 87 -21.26 -15.17 91.73
C ALA A 87 -21.93 -14.52 90.50
N LEU A 88 -23.19 -14.08 90.63
CA LEU A 88 -23.93 -13.42 89.56
C LEU A 88 -23.47 -11.97 89.37
N ASP A 89 -23.22 -11.25 90.47
CA ASP A 89 -22.64 -9.91 90.46
C ASP A 89 -21.23 -9.91 89.85
N GLU A 90 -20.40 -10.91 90.17
CA GLU A 90 -19.07 -11.09 89.56
C GLU A 90 -19.19 -11.39 88.06
N ARG A 91 -20.13 -12.26 87.65
CA ARG A 91 -20.39 -12.54 86.22
C ARG A 91 -20.90 -11.30 85.48
N ILE A 92 -21.78 -10.51 86.10
CA ILE A 92 -22.27 -9.24 85.54
C ILE A 92 -21.11 -8.25 85.40
N ALA A 93 -20.28 -8.10 86.42
CA ALA A 93 -19.13 -7.21 86.40
C ALA A 93 -18.15 -7.59 85.27
N ILE A 94 -17.79 -8.87 85.16
CA ILE A 94 -16.94 -9.39 84.08
C ILE A 94 -17.60 -9.18 82.71
N ALA A 95 -18.91 -9.42 82.58
CA ALA A 95 -19.63 -9.24 81.33
C ALA A 95 -19.70 -7.76 80.91
N LEU A 96 -19.95 -6.84 81.85
CA LEU A 96 -19.95 -5.39 81.61
C LEU A 96 -18.56 -4.89 81.20
N GLN A 97 -17.52 -5.34 81.89
CA GLN A 97 -16.14 -4.99 81.54
C GLN A 97 -15.80 -5.48 80.12
N ARG A 98 -16.08 -6.75 79.81
CA ARG A 98 -15.86 -7.31 78.47
C ARG A 98 -16.70 -6.61 77.40
N GLN A 99 -17.94 -6.26 77.70
CA GLN A 99 -18.82 -5.54 76.78
C GLN A 99 -18.27 -4.13 76.51
N SER A 100 -17.79 -3.42 77.53
CA SER A 100 -17.18 -2.11 77.41
C SER A 100 -15.90 -2.16 76.56
N GLU A 101 -14.99 -3.09 76.87
CA GLU A 101 -13.75 -3.30 76.14
C GLU A 101 -14.01 -3.67 74.67
N THR A 102 -14.98 -4.57 74.43
CA THR A 102 -15.38 -4.99 73.08
C THR A 102 -16.07 -3.87 72.30
N ALA A 103 -16.91 -3.07 72.95
CA ALA A 103 -17.60 -1.93 72.32
C ALA A 103 -16.59 -0.85 71.90
N GLU A 104 -15.61 -0.53 72.75
CA GLU A 104 -14.53 0.39 72.38
C GLU A 104 -13.66 -0.15 71.26
N SER A 105 -13.25 -1.42 71.31
CA SER A 105 -12.47 -2.08 70.25
C SER A 105 -13.23 -2.05 68.91
N THR A 106 -14.51 -2.43 68.91
CA THR A 106 -15.36 -2.40 67.70
C THR A 106 -15.47 -0.99 67.12
N ARG A 107 -15.66 0.02 67.97
CA ARG A 107 -15.69 1.43 67.54
C ARG A 107 -14.37 1.86 66.92
N ARG A 108 -13.22 1.48 67.50
CA ARG A 108 -11.89 1.76 66.94
C ARG A 108 -11.72 1.10 65.58
N HIS A 109 -12.07 -0.18 65.43
CA HIS A 109 -11.98 -0.89 64.14
C HIS A 109 -12.87 -0.28 63.05
N ILE A 110 -14.07 0.19 63.38
CA ILE A 110 -14.94 0.88 62.41
C ILE A 110 -14.35 2.22 61.99
N GLN A 111 -13.78 2.99 62.93
CA GLN A 111 -13.11 4.26 62.61
C GLN A 111 -11.89 4.02 61.71
N GLU A 112 -11.09 3.01 62.02
CA GLU A 112 -9.92 2.62 61.23
C GLU A 112 -10.34 2.17 59.81
N ALA A 113 -11.38 1.32 59.70
CA ALA A 113 -11.95 0.92 58.42
C ALA A 113 -12.47 2.12 57.61
N GLN A 114 -13.13 3.10 58.25
CA GLN A 114 -13.54 4.33 57.57
C GLN A 114 -12.35 5.11 57.02
N VAL A 115 -11.29 5.28 57.81
CA VAL A 115 -10.07 5.96 57.37
C VAL A 115 -9.43 5.22 56.18
N SER A 116 -9.30 3.88 56.27
CA SER A 116 -8.76 3.06 55.17
C SER A 116 -9.62 3.12 53.90
N VAL A 117 -10.95 3.19 54.02
CA VAL A 117 -11.85 3.33 52.85
C VAL A 117 -11.65 4.70 52.18
N VAL A 118 -11.53 5.77 52.96
CA VAL A 118 -11.25 7.11 52.42
C VAL A 118 -9.89 7.13 51.73
N GLU A 119 -8.87 6.53 52.33
CA GLU A 119 -7.53 6.43 51.74
C GLU A 119 -7.56 5.61 50.43
N LEU A 120 -8.27 4.48 50.42
CA LEU A 120 -8.43 3.65 49.23
C LEU A 120 -9.14 4.41 48.12
N HIS A 121 -10.22 5.14 48.43
CA HIS A 121 -10.92 5.96 47.46
C HIS A 121 -9.99 7.02 46.85
N GLN A 122 -9.20 7.72 47.67
CA GLN A 122 -8.20 8.68 47.19
C GLN A 122 -7.13 8.00 46.34
N ARG A 123 -6.69 6.79 46.70
CA ARG A 123 -5.72 6.01 45.91
C ARG A 123 -6.31 5.60 44.56
N VAL A 124 -7.57 5.18 44.51
CA VAL A 124 -8.28 4.85 43.26
C VAL A 124 -8.40 6.09 42.37
N LEU A 125 -8.77 7.26 42.93
CA LEU A 125 -8.82 8.50 42.16
C LEU A 125 -7.45 8.89 41.60
N ARG A 126 -6.37 8.76 42.39
CA ARG A 126 -5.00 9.02 41.92
C ARG A 126 -4.58 8.06 40.80
N VAL A 127 -4.92 6.78 40.91
CA VAL A 127 -4.64 5.78 39.86
C VAL A 127 -5.43 6.11 38.59
N LYS A 128 -6.71 6.48 38.71
CA LYS A 128 -7.54 6.89 37.58
C LYS A 128 -6.97 8.11 36.86
N GLU A 129 -6.55 9.12 37.61
CA GLU A 129 -5.96 10.33 37.02
C GLU A 129 -4.63 10.02 36.32
N LYS A 130 -3.72 9.26 36.97
CA LYS A 130 -2.48 8.81 36.34
C LYS A 130 -2.73 7.96 35.09
N ALA A 131 -3.73 7.07 35.11
CA ALA A 131 -4.10 6.26 33.96
C ALA A 131 -4.61 7.14 32.80
N SER A 132 -5.45 8.13 33.08
CA SER A 132 -5.94 9.07 32.05
C SER A 132 -4.82 9.95 31.49
N GLN A 133 -3.90 10.42 32.33
CA GLN A 133 -2.72 11.15 31.88
C GLN A 133 -1.81 10.26 31.01
N SER A 134 -1.60 9.00 31.41
CA SER A 134 -0.82 8.03 30.63
C SER A 134 -1.48 7.71 29.29
N GLU A 135 -2.81 7.57 29.25
CA GLU A 135 -3.56 7.37 28.01
C GLU A 135 -3.37 8.56 27.05
N ARG A 136 -3.52 9.80 27.54
CA ARG A 136 -3.29 11.01 26.74
C ARG A 136 -1.85 11.09 26.22
N ALA A 137 -0.86 10.78 27.05
CA ALA A 137 0.53 10.77 26.63
C ALA A 137 0.78 9.74 25.51
N VAL A 138 0.24 8.52 25.64
CA VAL A 138 0.34 7.49 24.60
C VAL A 138 -0.36 7.91 23.31
N LEU A 139 -1.55 8.53 23.40
CA LEU A 139 -2.25 9.03 22.21
C LEU A 139 -1.43 10.09 21.46
N GLU A 140 -0.81 11.04 22.15
CA GLU A 140 0.07 12.02 21.51
C GLU A 140 1.32 11.35 20.92
N ILE A 141 1.94 10.38 21.60
CA ILE A 141 3.06 9.60 21.04
C ILE A 141 2.66 8.90 19.73
N THR A 142 1.49 8.27 19.68
CA THR A 142 1.04 7.57 18.46
C THR A 142 0.71 8.53 17.31
N LYS A 143 0.24 9.73 17.62
CA LYS A 143 0.00 10.79 16.63
C LYS A 143 1.31 11.32 16.05
N ASP A 144 2.32 11.55 16.89
CA ASP A 144 3.63 11.98 16.44
C ASP A 144 4.36 10.88 15.66
N MET A 145 4.20 9.60 16.04
CA MET A 145 4.69 8.45 15.26
C MET A 145 4.12 8.49 13.83
N LYS A 146 2.81 8.71 13.67
CA LYS A 146 2.19 8.83 12.34
C LYS A 146 2.73 10.02 11.54
N ARG A 147 2.95 11.18 12.19
CA ARG A 147 3.56 12.35 11.54
C ARG A 147 4.98 12.05 11.07
N LEU A 148 5.76 11.35 11.89
CA LEU A 148 7.10 10.91 11.55
C LEU A 148 7.09 9.92 10.38
N ASP A 149 6.14 8.98 10.35
CA ASP A 149 5.98 8.04 9.23
C ASP A 149 5.63 8.75 7.92
N CYS A 150 4.73 9.73 7.98
CA CYS A 150 4.41 10.58 6.84
C CYS A 150 5.65 11.35 6.35
N ALA A 151 6.41 11.96 7.28
CA ALA A 151 7.64 12.66 6.96
C ALA A 151 8.68 11.72 6.32
N LYS A 152 8.89 10.54 6.90
CA LYS A 152 9.79 9.51 6.36
C LYS A 152 9.38 9.09 4.95
N ARG A 153 8.10 8.83 4.71
CA ARG A 153 7.58 8.48 3.37
C ARG A 153 7.80 9.61 2.36
N HIS A 154 7.50 10.85 2.75
CA HIS A 154 7.74 12.02 1.90
C HIS A 154 9.22 12.18 1.55
N LEU A 155 10.11 12.07 2.55
CA LEU A 155 11.56 12.13 2.34
C LEU A 155 12.05 11.01 1.43
N GLN A 156 11.62 9.77 1.65
CA GLN A 156 11.98 8.63 0.78
C GLN A 156 11.52 8.85 -0.66
N ARG A 157 10.31 9.38 -0.86
CA ARG A 157 9.80 9.73 -2.19
C ARG A 157 10.67 10.82 -2.83
N THR A 158 10.98 11.89 -2.10
CA THR A 158 11.85 12.98 -2.58
C THR A 158 13.25 12.48 -2.96
N ILE A 159 13.87 11.65 -2.11
CA ILE A 159 15.18 11.05 -2.39
C ILE A 159 15.13 10.21 -3.66
N THR A 160 14.10 9.38 -3.82
CA THR A 160 13.92 8.54 -5.01
C THR A 160 13.74 9.38 -6.28
N THR A 161 12.89 10.42 -6.21
CA THR A 161 12.68 11.36 -7.33
C THR A 161 13.98 12.07 -7.70
N LEU A 162 14.73 12.56 -6.71
CA LEU A 162 16.00 13.25 -6.95
C LEU A 162 17.06 12.31 -7.54
N LYS A 163 17.13 11.06 -7.06
CA LYS A 163 18.03 10.04 -7.62
C LYS A 163 17.70 9.73 -9.07
N ARG A 164 16.42 9.59 -9.40
CA ARG A 164 15.97 9.40 -10.80
C ARG A 164 16.28 10.60 -11.67
N LEU A 165 16.13 11.81 -11.15
CA LEU A 165 16.49 13.04 -11.87
C LEU A 165 18.00 13.09 -12.13
N HIS A 166 18.81 12.80 -11.12
CA HIS A 166 20.26 12.70 -11.28
C HIS A 166 20.66 11.65 -12.32
N MET A 167 20.05 10.46 -12.26
CA MET A 167 20.25 9.41 -13.27
C MET A 167 19.86 9.88 -14.67
N LEU A 168 18.74 10.61 -14.82
CA LEU A 168 18.28 11.14 -16.10
C LEU A 168 19.26 12.16 -16.67
N VAL A 169 19.64 13.17 -15.87
CA VAL A 169 20.62 14.18 -16.30
C VAL A 169 21.94 13.53 -16.69
N HIS A 170 22.39 12.53 -15.91
CA HIS A 170 23.59 11.78 -16.24
C HIS A 170 23.45 11.00 -17.56
N ALA A 171 22.34 10.29 -17.76
CA ALA A 171 22.08 9.54 -18.99
C ALA A 171 22.00 10.45 -20.22
N VAL A 172 21.37 11.62 -20.11
CA VAL A 172 21.30 12.61 -21.21
C VAL A 172 22.68 13.17 -21.54
N GLU A 173 23.52 13.42 -20.53
CA GLU A 173 24.89 13.88 -20.76
C GLU A 173 25.76 12.79 -21.41
N GLN A 174 25.61 11.53 -21.01
CA GLN A 174 26.25 10.41 -21.70
C GLN A 174 25.77 10.30 -23.15
N LEU A 175 24.45 10.43 -23.40
CA LEU A 175 23.88 10.36 -24.75
C LEU A 175 24.42 11.49 -25.63
N ARG A 176 24.55 12.70 -25.08
CA ARG A 176 25.18 13.85 -25.74
C ARG A 176 26.63 13.55 -26.10
N ASN A 177 27.40 12.99 -25.18
CA ASN A 177 28.79 12.66 -25.42
C ASN A 177 28.95 11.57 -26.48
N THR A 178 28.11 10.53 -26.46
CA THR A 178 28.10 9.48 -27.50
C THR A 178 27.70 10.04 -28.87
N ALA A 179 26.73 10.96 -28.93
CA ALA A 179 26.29 11.58 -30.18
C ALA A 179 27.36 12.43 -30.88
N VAL A 180 28.34 12.96 -30.13
CA VAL A 180 29.42 13.80 -30.66
C VAL A 180 30.69 12.98 -31.00
N GLN A 181 30.70 11.66 -30.74
CA GLN A 181 31.85 10.81 -31.05
C GLN A 181 32.11 10.71 -32.57
N ILE A 182 33.40 10.72 -32.92
CA ILE A 182 33.93 10.71 -34.28
C ILE A 182 34.84 9.47 -34.44
N PRO A 183 34.83 8.74 -35.57
CA PRO A 183 34.09 9.00 -36.83
C PRO A 183 32.61 8.66 -36.77
N PHE A 184 32.25 7.66 -35.96
CA PHE A 184 30.87 7.22 -35.79
C PHE A 184 30.54 7.10 -34.30
N PRO A 185 29.31 7.45 -33.89
CA PRO A 185 28.82 7.17 -32.54
C PRO A 185 28.80 5.68 -32.20
N ASP A 186 29.02 5.35 -30.92
CA ASP A 186 28.72 4.02 -30.37
C ASP A 186 27.20 3.84 -30.29
N TYR A 187 26.59 3.39 -31.39
CA TYR A 187 25.15 3.21 -31.49
C TYR A 187 24.57 2.17 -30.51
N PRO A 188 25.22 1.03 -30.21
CA PRO A 188 24.74 0.12 -29.16
C PRO A 188 24.61 0.79 -27.79
N VAL A 189 25.61 1.59 -27.39
CA VAL A 189 25.55 2.35 -26.14
C VAL A 189 24.47 3.43 -26.21
N ALA A 190 24.36 4.14 -27.34
CA ALA A 190 23.31 5.12 -27.55
C ALA A 190 21.91 4.51 -27.45
N ALA A 191 21.68 3.30 -27.99
CA ALA A 191 20.40 2.59 -27.90
C ALA A 191 20.00 2.35 -26.44
N HIS A 192 20.92 1.81 -25.63
CA HIS A 192 20.68 1.59 -24.20
C HIS A 192 20.41 2.91 -23.44
N LEU A 193 21.09 3.99 -23.81
CA LEU A 193 20.86 5.31 -23.22
C LEU A 193 19.51 5.90 -23.64
N VAL A 194 19.07 5.69 -24.88
CA VAL A 194 17.73 6.07 -25.36
C VAL A 194 16.66 5.32 -24.57
N ASP A 195 16.77 4.01 -24.39
CA ASP A 195 15.84 3.23 -23.58
C ASP A 195 15.82 3.69 -22.11
N ALA A 196 16.99 3.93 -21.53
CA ALA A 196 17.12 4.41 -20.16
C ALA A 196 16.49 5.80 -19.98
N THR A 197 16.71 6.72 -20.94
CA THR A 197 16.11 8.06 -20.90
C THR A 197 14.60 8.01 -21.07
N HIS A 198 14.06 7.16 -21.94
CA HIS A 198 12.62 6.97 -22.11
C HIS A 198 11.98 6.44 -20.81
N LEU A 199 12.55 5.40 -20.20
CA LEU A 199 12.06 4.85 -18.93
C LEU A 199 12.10 5.88 -17.79
N LEU A 200 13.18 6.67 -17.71
CA LEU A 200 13.31 7.69 -16.68
C LEU A 200 12.33 8.84 -16.90
N LEU A 201 12.15 9.31 -18.14
CA LEU A 201 11.20 10.36 -18.50
C LEU A 201 9.76 9.97 -18.20
N GLN A 202 9.38 8.70 -18.38
CA GLN A 202 8.04 8.19 -18.02
C GLN A 202 7.71 8.41 -16.53
N HIS A 203 8.69 8.32 -15.63
CA HIS A 203 8.49 8.63 -14.22
C HIS A 203 8.29 10.13 -13.93
N PHE A 204 8.60 10.99 -14.90
CA PHE A 204 8.50 12.44 -14.82
C PHE A 204 7.35 13.06 -15.62
N ASP A 205 6.50 12.27 -16.30
CA ASP A 205 5.41 12.78 -17.14
C ASP A 205 4.52 13.82 -16.43
N GLY A 206 4.18 13.59 -15.16
CA GLY A 206 3.38 14.53 -14.36
C GLY A 206 4.08 15.84 -13.97
N TYR A 207 5.41 15.92 -14.17
CA TYR A 207 6.25 17.09 -13.91
C TYR A 207 6.58 17.86 -15.19
N ILE A 208 6.56 17.21 -16.37
CA ILE A 208 6.89 17.84 -17.66
C ILE A 208 6.01 19.06 -17.91
N SER A 209 4.71 18.99 -17.61
CA SER A 209 3.78 20.11 -17.84
C SER A 209 3.89 21.25 -16.83
N LYS A 210 4.56 21.05 -15.69
CA LYS A 210 4.60 22.01 -14.57
C LYS A 210 5.97 22.64 -14.35
N VAL A 211 7.03 21.95 -14.78
CA VAL A 211 8.41 22.31 -14.49
C VAL A 211 9.14 22.54 -15.81
N GLU A 212 9.33 23.81 -16.14
CA GLU A 212 9.96 24.23 -17.40
C GLU A 212 11.36 23.60 -17.64
N PRO A 213 12.28 23.51 -16.65
CA PRO A 213 13.54 22.81 -16.85
C PRO A 213 13.41 21.33 -17.24
N MET A 214 12.35 20.65 -16.76
CA MET A 214 12.09 19.25 -17.12
C MET A 214 11.59 19.15 -18.56
N ARG A 215 10.72 20.08 -18.98
CA ARG A 215 10.25 20.19 -20.37
C ARG A 215 11.42 20.41 -21.33
N LEU A 216 12.29 21.36 -21.02
CA LEU A 216 13.50 21.64 -21.81
C LEU A 216 14.46 20.45 -21.84
N LEU A 217 14.60 19.70 -20.74
CA LEU A 217 15.42 18.49 -20.73
C LEU A 217 14.85 17.42 -21.65
N SER A 218 13.54 17.19 -21.61
CA SER A 218 12.85 16.25 -22.51
C SER A 218 13.00 16.65 -23.98
N GLU A 219 12.88 17.95 -24.28
CA GLU A 219 13.10 18.49 -25.63
C GLU A 219 14.52 18.22 -26.12
N LYS A 220 15.54 18.48 -25.28
CA LYS A 220 16.93 18.13 -25.59
C LYS A 220 17.14 16.64 -25.85
N VAL A 221 16.44 15.75 -25.15
CA VAL A 221 16.54 14.30 -25.42
C VAL A 221 16.03 13.99 -26.82
N VAL A 222 14.88 14.57 -27.21
CA VAL A 222 14.31 14.39 -28.55
C VAL A 222 15.24 14.97 -29.63
N ASP A 223 15.86 16.13 -29.38
CA ASP A 223 16.83 16.73 -30.30
C ASP A 223 18.08 15.85 -30.49
N LEU A 224 18.61 15.26 -29.41
CA LEU A 224 19.73 14.33 -29.48
C LEU A 224 19.36 13.04 -30.22
N GLN A 225 18.17 12.50 -29.96
CA GLN A 225 17.63 11.33 -30.66
C GLN A 225 17.47 11.60 -32.16
N SER A 226 16.95 12.78 -32.53
CA SER A 226 16.80 13.16 -33.94
C SER A 226 18.16 13.36 -34.63
N THR A 227 19.13 13.97 -33.93
CA THR A 227 20.51 14.14 -34.44
C THR A 227 21.17 12.79 -34.70
N LEU A 228 21.04 11.84 -33.78
CA LEU A 228 21.56 10.48 -33.94
C LEU A 228 20.89 9.75 -35.11
N ARG A 229 19.56 9.87 -35.25
CA ARG A 229 18.81 9.30 -36.38
C ARG A 229 19.30 9.85 -37.71
N VAL A 230 19.39 11.17 -37.83
CA VAL A 230 19.84 11.84 -39.07
C VAL A 230 21.27 11.41 -39.43
N GLY A 231 22.18 11.40 -38.45
CA GLY A 231 23.55 10.93 -38.65
C GLY A 231 23.63 9.47 -39.08
N LEU A 232 22.77 8.61 -38.52
CA LEU A 232 22.71 7.20 -38.90
C LEU A 232 22.16 7.00 -40.32
N VAL A 233 21.06 7.66 -40.68
CA VAL A 233 20.49 7.65 -42.04
C VAL A 233 21.54 8.10 -43.06
N ARG A 234 22.25 9.19 -42.76
CA ARG A 234 23.37 9.67 -43.56
C ARG A 234 24.43 8.58 -43.74
N GLY A 235 24.83 7.92 -42.66
CA GLY A 235 25.78 6.82 -42.69
C GLY A 235 25.38 5.67 -43.63
N PHE A 236 24.11 5.27 -43.60
CA PHE A 236 23.57 4.26 -44.53
C PHE A 236 23.60 4.75 -45.99
N ARG A 237 23.25 6.01 -46.25
CA ARG A 237 23.30 6.59 -47.61
C ARG A 237 24.71 6.64 -48.16
N VAL A 238 25.68 7.08 -47.35
CA VAL A 238 27.10 7.14 -47.74
C VAL A 238 27.62 5.74 -48.08
N ALA A 239 27.25 4.72 -47.32
CA ALA A 239 27.65 3.35 -47.61
C ALA A 239 26.96 2.73 -48.84
N ALA A 240 25.69 3.08 -49.09
CA ALA A 240 24.93 2.56 -50.24
C ALA A 240 25.35 3.20 -51.57
N PHE A 241 25.54 4.53 -51.58
CA PHE A 241 25.64 5.34 -52.80
C PHE A 241 26.92 6.20 -52.89
N GLY A 242 27.73 6.24 -51.84
CA GLY A 242 28.89 7.11 -51.72
C GLY A 242 28.57 8.51 -51.15
N PRO A 243 29.59 9.26 -50.74
CA PRO A 243 29.41 10.54 -50.02
C PRO A 243 28.73 11.63 -50.86
N THR A 244 28.99 11.68 -52.17
CA THR A 244 28.43 12.71 -53.06
C THR A 244 26.93 12.53 -53.27
N LYS A 245 26.49 11.32 -53.64
CA LYS A 245 25.06 11.00 -53.83
C LYS A 245 24.29 11.14 -52.52
N ALA A 246 24.87 10.78 -51.38
CA ALA A 246 24.24 10.94 -50.07
C ALA A 246 23.87 12.40 -49.75
N ILE A 247 24.76 13.36 -50.06
CA ILE A 247 24.50 14.79 -49.85
C ILE A 247 23.39 15.30 -50.78
N GLU A 248 23.36 14.83 -52.03
CA GLU A 248 22.31 15.18 -52.98
C GLU A 248 20.93 14.67 -52.52
N MET A 249 20.86 13.43 -52.04
CA MET A 249 19.65 12.83 -51.47
C MET A 249 19.17 13.59 -50.22
N GLU A 250 20.07 14.03 -49.35
CA GLU A 250 19.72 14.87 -48.19
C GLU A 250 19.14 16.23 -48.59
N ARG A 251 19.71 16.88 -49.61
CA ARG A 251 19.20 18.16 -50.14
C ARG A 251 17.81 18.00 -50.77
N ALA A 252 17.59 16.91 -51.50
CA ALA A 252 16.30 16.61 -52.11
C ALA A 252 15.21 16.34 -51.06
N ALA A 253 15.56 15.69 -49.94
CA ALA A 253 14.64 15.39 -48.85
C ALA A 253 14.25 16.62 -48.00
N SER A 254 14.97 17.75 -48.09
CA SER A 254 14.69 18.96 -47.29
C SER A 254 14.77 20.27 -48.11
N PRO A 255 13.75 20.59 -48.94
CA PRO A 255 13.79 21.75 -49.85
C PRO A 255 13.67 23.12 -49.17
N HIS A 256 13.26 23.19 -47.89
CA HIS A 256 12.85 24.44 -47.22
C HIS A 256 13.83 24.98 -46.15
N ARG A 257 15.05 24.44 -46.03
CA ARG A 257 16.09 25.03 -45.16
C ARG A 257 16.76 26.21 -45.87
N ASN A 258 16.10 27.37 -45.83
CA ASN A 258 16.64 28.64 -46.33
C ASN A 258 17.86 29.11 -45.50
N GLY A 259 19.02 29.22 -46.15
CA GLY A 259 19.90 30.39 -46.03
C GLY A 259 20.63 30.69 -44.72
N SER A 260 20.59 29.83 -43.69
CA SER A 260 21.58 29.94 -42.61
C SER A 260 22.86 29.26 -43.04
N ASN A 261 23.98 29.98 -42.89
CA ASN A 261 25.35 29.55 -43.11
C ASN A 261 25.73 28.36 -42.18
N GLU A 262 25.07 27.22 -42.33
CA GLU A 262 25.50 25.94 -41.76
C GLU A 262 26.67 25.47 -42.62
N MET A 263 27.84 25.40 -41.98
CA MET A 263 29.03 24.74 -42.51
C MET A 263 28.58 23.44 -43.18
N LEU A 264 28.78 23.33 -44.50
CA LEU A 264 28.59 22.06 -45.22
C LEU A 264 29.26 20.97 -44.39
N PRO A 265 28.56 19.86 -44.06
CA PRO A 265 29.20 18.77 -43.33
C PRO A 265 30.49 18.43 -44.07
N GLU A 266 31.63 18.46 -43.37
CA GLU A 266 32.90 18.05 -43.96
C GLU A 266 32.66 16.74 -44.72
N ILE A 267 33.00 16.71 -46.02
CA ILE A 267 32.94 15.48 -46.80
C ILE A 267 34.01 14.57 -46.20
N ARG A 268 33.59 13.78 -45.23
CA ARG A 268 34.39 12.70 -44.68
C ARG A 268 34.05 11.48 -45.48
N ASP A 269 35.07 10.93 -46.12
CA ASP A 269 34.99 9.70 -46.91
C ASP A 269 34.86 8.45 -46.02
N ASP A 270 34.71 8.63 -44.71
CA ASP A 270 34.55 7.56 -43.75
C ASP A 270 33.24 6.80 -44.01
N VAL A 271 33.35 5.62 -44.61
CA VAL A 271 32.23 4.70 -44.81
C VAL A 271 31.98 3.93 -43.50
N MET A 272 30.73 3.95 -43.04
CA MET A 272 30.34 3.24 -41.82
C MET A 272 30.49 1.73 -42.01
N PRO A 273 31.21 1.02 -41.13
CA PRO A 273 31.37 -0.43 -41.26
C PRO A 273 30.08 -1.17 -40.87
N PRO A 274 29.84 -2.40 -41.40
CA PRO A 274 28.62 -3.18 -41.10
C PRO A 274 28.37 -3.44 -39.61
N THR A 275 29.44 -3.55 -38.81
CA THR A 275 29.34 -3.72 -37.35
C THR A 275 28.71 -2.52 -36.66
N VAL A 276 29.06 -1.31 -37.09
CA VAL A 276 28.52 -0.06 -36.57
C VAL A 276 27.08 0.14 -37.05
N MET A 277 26.79 -0.19 -38.31
CA MET A 277 25.42 -0.15 -38.84
C MET A 277 24.48 -1.09 -38.08
N LYS A 278 24.94 -2.29 -37.73
CA LYS A 278 24.16 -3.23 -36.92
C LYS A 278 23.82 -2.64 -35.54
N GLY A 279 24.76 -1.93 -34.92
CA GLY A 279 24.48 -1.14 -33.72
C GLY A 279 23.49 0.00 -33.97
N GLY A 280 23.56 0.64 -35.14
CA GLY A 280 22.60 1.66 -35.58
C GLY A 280 21.18 1.13 -35.74
N VAL A 281 21.02 -0.10 -36.26
CA VAL A 281 19.72 -0.77 -36.33
C VAL A 281 19.14 -0.97 -34.92
N GLN A 282 19.96 -1.36 -33.94
CA GLN A 282 19.50 -1.45 -32.54
C GLN A 282 19.05 -0.08 -32.00
N LEU A 283 19.74 1.00 -32.37
CA LEU A 283 19.31 2.36 -32.02
C LEU A 283 17.96 2.70 -32.66
N LEU A 284 17.72 2.35 -33.93
CA LEU A 284 16.43 2.61 -34.59
C LEU A 284 15.27 1.88 -33.91
N ASP A 285 15.51 0.65 -33.43
CA ASP A 285 14.53 -0.08 -32.62
C ASP A 285 14.27 0.61 -31.27
N ALA A 286 15.32 1.08 -30.58
CA ALA A 286 15.21 1.82 -29.31
C ALA A 286 14.54 3.19 -29.45
N LEU A 287 14.73 3.88 -30.58
CA LEU A 287 14.05 5.14 -30.92
C LEU A 287 12.54 4.96 -31.16
N GLY A 288 12.11 3.74 -31.44
CA GLY A 288 10.70 3.37 -31.52
C GLY A 288 10.25 2.87 -32.90
N THR A 289 9.10 2.20 -32.90
CA THR A 289 8.58 1.50 -34.08
C THR A 289 8.24 2.42 -35.25
N GLU A 290 7.76 3.64 -34.99
CA GLU A 290 7.47 4.63 -36.03
C GLU A 290 8.74 5.08 -36.76
N VAL A 291 9.82 5.33 -36.02
CA VAL A 291 11.12 5.73 -36.58
C VAL A 291 11.69 4.61 -37.45
N ARG A 292 11.57 3.35 -37.02
CA ARG A 292 11.94 2.19 -37.83
C ARG A 292 11.16 2.13 -39.14
N VAL A 293 9.84 2.27 -39.10
CA VAL A 293 8.99 2.20 -40.30
C VAL A 293 9.34 3.33 -41.28
N GLN A 294 9.54 4.55 -40.77
CA GLN A 294 10.00 5.69 -41.57
C GLN A 294 11.35 5.41 -42.22
N PHE A 295 12.32 4.89 -41.46
CA PHE A 295 13.64 4.53 -41.98
C PHE A 295 13.55 3.48 -43.08
N ILE A 296 12.79 2.40 -42.88
CA ILE A 296 12.63 1.35 -43.90
C ILE A 296 12.02 1.94 -45.18
N HIS A 297 11.03 2.82 -45.05
CA HIS A 297 10.39 3.47 -46.19
C HIS A 297 11.37 4.37 -46.95
N GLU A 298 12.09 5.25 -46.25
CA GLU A 298 13.13 6.14 -46.81
C GLU A 298 14.23 5.32 -47.49
N PHE A 299 14.71 4.26 -46.83
CA PHE A 299 15.72 3.35 -47.38
C PHE A 299 15.26 2.68 -48.67
N CYS A 300 14.01 2.20 -48.71
CA CYS A 300 13.43 1.60 -49.92
C CYS A 300 13.30 2.62 -51.05
N GLN A 301 12.83 3.83 -50.75
CA GLN A 301 12.70 4.91 -51.73
C GLN A 301 14.06 5.34 -52.29
N ASP A 302 15.07 5.48 -51.44
CA ASP A 302 16.42 5.88 -51.85
C ASP A 302 17.03 4.86 -52.85
N HIS A 303 16.84 3.56 -52.61
CA HIS A 303 17.33 2.50 -53.51
C HIS A 303 16.50 2.34 -54.79
N LEU A 304 15.23 2.73 -54.76
CA LEU A 304 14.32 2.65 -55.91
C LEU A 304 14.22 3.99 -56.67
N ALA A 305 14.90 5.04 -56.26
CA ALA A 305 14.82 6.35 -56.90
C ALA A 305 15.24 6.32 -58.38
N GLU A 306 16.28 5.55 -58.71
CA GLU A 306 16.79 5.38 -60.08
C GLU A 306 15.81 4.57 -60.97
N TYR A 307 14.87 3.82 -60.37
CA TYR A 307 13.83 3.09 -61.10
C TYR A 307 12.92 4.03 -61.89
N LEU A 308 12.44 5.10 -61.25
CA LEU A 308 11.56 6.08 -61.92
C LEU A 308 12.28 6.81 -63.06
N GLN A 309 13.59 7.07 -62.92
CA GLN A 309 14.36 7.70 -63.99
C GLN A 309 14.51 6.78 -65.22
N THR A 310 14.54 5.46 -65.01
CA THR A 310 14.86 4.48 -66.04
C THR A 310 13.60 3.87 -66.70
N PHE A 311 12.51 3.71 -65.94
CA PHE A 311 11.33 2.95 -66.37
C PHE A 311 9.99 3.71 -66.25
N ALA A 312 9.98 4.95 -65.74
CA ALA A 312 8.72 5.71 -65.68
C ALA A 312 8.19 6.02 -67.09
N PRO A 313 6.86 5.97 -67.29
CA PRO A 313 6.25 6.48 -68.50
C PRO A 313 6.61 7.95 -68.64
N ALA A 314 7.17 8.32 -69.80
CA ALA A 314 7.31 9.72 -70.16
C ALA A 314 5.93 10.35 -70.02
N SER A 315 5.77 11.27 -69.07
CA SER A 315 4.52 11.99 -68.86
C SER A 315 4.08 12.55 -70.20
N ARG A 316 3.05 11.96 -70.79
CA ARG A 316 2.39 12.53 -71.96
C ARG A 316 1.65 13.74 -71.43
N GLU A 317 2.32 14.88 -71.35
CA GLU A 317 1.65 16.17 -71.33
C GLU A 317 0.92 16.30 -72.68
N GLU A 318 -0.26 15.67 -72.78
CA GLU A 318 -1.23 16.03 -73.80
C GLU A 318 -1.68 17.46 -73.48
N LYS A 319 -0.95 18.44 -74.02
CA LYS A 319 -1.55 19.73 -74.36
C LYS A 319 -2.73 19.42 -75.26
N ILE A 320 -3.93 19.49 -74.69
CA ILE A 320 -5.20 19.48 -75.41
C ILE A 320 -5.09 20.59 -76.48
N PRO A 321 -5.04 20.27 -77.79
CA PRO A 321 -5.08 21.30 -78.82
C PRO A 321 -6.48 21.92 -78.83
N SER A 322 -6.56 23.23 -78.66
CA SER A 322 -7.80 24.02 -78.58
C SER A 322 -8.47 24.26 -79.93
N ASP A 323 -8.52 23.27 -80.83
CA ASP A 323 -9.22 23.42 -82.12
C ASP A 323 -10.07 22.19 -82.45
N PRO A 324 -11.31 22.39 -82.96
CA PRO A 324 -12.23 21.29 -83.24
C PRO A 324 -11.76 20.50 -84.48
N PRO A 325 -12.04 19.17 -84.53
CA PRO A 325 -11.49 18.32 -85.57
C PRO A 325 -12.17 18.56 -86.91
N LYS A 326 -11.40 18.95 -87.94
CA LYS A 326 -11.84 18.81 -89.33
C LYS A 326 -11.77 17.34 -89.74
N ARG A 327 -12.96 16.77 -89.93
CA ARG A 327 -13.21 15.47 -90.54
C ARG A 327 -12.58 15.44 -91.95
N VAL A 328 -11.62 14.56 -92.18
CA VAL A 328 -11.33 14.05 -93.53
C VAL A 328 -11.17 12.54 -93.55
N SER A 329 -11.79 12.02 -94.61
CA SER A 329 -12.03 10.65 -95.04
C SER A 329 -10.83 9.71 -95.01
N SER A 330 -11.17 8.45 -94.71
CA SER A 330 -10.47 7.22 -95.04
C SER A 330 -9.89 7.17 -96.46
N PHE A 331 -8.84 6.33 -96.59
CA PHE A 331 -8.18 5.87 -97.82
C PHE A 331 -7.19 6.84 -98.49
N LYS A 332 -5.92 6.76 -98.08
CA LYS A 332 -4.82 6.66 -99.04
C LYS A 332 -3.57 6.02 -98.42
N VAL A 333 -3.27 4.82 -98.90
CA VAL A 333 -1.97 4.18 -98.76
C VAL A 333 -0.96 4.99 -99.56
N ALA A 334 0.11 5.44 -98.90
CA ALA A 334 1.31 5.94 -99.55
C ALA A 334 2.52 5.54 -98.69
N SER A 335 3.22 4.54 -99.21
CA SER A 335 4.53 4.06 -98.80
C SER A 335 5.62 5.01 -99.29
N THR A 336 6.39 5.59 -98.36
CA THR A 336 7.83 5.87 -98.54
C THR A 336 8.50 6.05 -97.17
N PRO A 337 9.75 5.59 -96.99
CA PRO A 337 10.42 5.55 -95.70
C PRO A 337 11.21 6.84 -95.51
N GLU A 338 10.83 7.63 -94.50
CA GLU A 338 11.62 8.78 -94.10
C GLU A 338 11.84 8.70 -92.59
N SER A 339 13.12 8.49 -92.27
CA SER A 339 13.72 8.28 -90.96
C SER A 339 13.27 9.32 -89.94
N ARG A 340 12.45 8.87 -88.98
CA ARG A 340 12.25 9.59 -87.72
C ARG A 340 13.55 9.56 -86.90
N PRO A 341 13.94 10.68 -86.28
CA PRO A 341 15.04 10.67 -85.34
C PRO A 341 14.62 9.87 -84.10
N SER A 342 15.36 8.80 -83.80
CA SER A 342 15.54 8.19 -82.47
C SER A 342 14.45 8.54 -81.45
N GLU A 343 13.28 7.90 -81.56
CA GLU A 343 12.37 7.79 -80.43
C GLU A 343 13.15 7.01 -79.36
N ALA A 344 13.56 7.70 -78.29
CA ALA A 344 14.12 7.03 -77.12
C ALA A 344 13.13 5.93 -76.73
N GLU A 345 13.54 4.67 -76.87
CA GLU A 345 12.72 3.51 -76.53
C GLU A 345 12.19 3.73 -75.11
N SER A 346 10.89 4.01 -75.01
CA SER A 346 10.28 4.19 -73.70
C SER A 346 10.24 2.81 -73.05
N ASN A 347 11.20 2.56 -72.15
CA ASN A 347 11.26 1.36 -71.29
C ASN A 347 10.03 1.24 -70.38
N ALA A 348 9.10 2.19 -70.46
CA ALA A 348 7.82 2.21 -69.77
C ALA A 348 6.75 1.28 -70.37
N GLY A 349 6.97 0.73 -71.57
CA GLY A 349 6.06 -0.26 -72.17
C GLY A 349 5.96 -1.56 -71.37
N LEU A 350 4.82 -2.26 -71.48
CA LEU A 350 4.57 -3.56 -70.82
C LEU A 350 5.56 -4.66 -71.28
N ASP A 351 6.19 -4.46 -72.43
CA ASP A 351 7.18 -5.37 -73.03
C ASP A 351 8.48 -5.43 -72.23
N HIS A 352 8.69 -4.48 -71.32
CA HIS A 352 9.89 -4.34 -70.49
C HIS A 352 9.73 -4.89 -69.07
N VAL A 353 8.60 -5.53 -68.75
CA VAL A 353 8.31 -6.06 -67.41
C VAL A 353 9.40 -7.02 -66.93
N GLU A 354 9.89 -7.92 -67.79
CA GLU A 354 10.99 -8.83 -67.44
C GLU A 354 12.28 -8.07 -67.09
N LYS A 355 12.62 -7.01 -67.84
CA LYS A 355 13.79 -6.17 -67.56
C LYS A 355 13.64 -5.42 -66.23
N ARG A 356 12.43 -4.98 -65.86
CA ARG A 356 12.15 -4.35 -64.55
C ARG A 356 12.36 -5.31 -63.39
N PHE A 357 11.90 -6.56 -63.51
CA PHE A 357 12.11 -7.57 -62.48
C PHE A 357 13.58 -7.99 -62.38
N ILE A 358 14.32 -8.06 -63.49
CA ILE A 358 15.77 -8.30 -63.48
C ILE A 358 16.49 -7.15 -62.77
N TRP A 359 16.15 -5.91 -63.10
CA TRP A 359 16.71 -4.72 -62.44
C TRP A 359 16.43 -4.74 -60.93
N PHE A 360 15.19 -4.99 -60.51
CA PHE A 360 14.84 -5.08 -59.09
C PHE A 360 15.58 -6.21 -58.37
N ARG A 361 15.74 -7.38 -59.01
CA ARG A 361 16.53 -8.48 -58.46
C ARG A 361 18.00 -8.11 -58.28
N GLN A 362 18.57 -7.36 -59.23
CA GLN A 362 19.95 -6.85 -59.10
C GLN A 362 20.07 -5.91 -57.91
N ILE A 363 19.10 -4.99 -57.72
CA ILE A 363 19.09 -4.10 -56.54
C ILE A 363 19.02 -4.89 -55.23
N LEU A 364 18.17 -5.91 -55.14
CA LEU A 364 18.11 -6.77 -53.94
C LEU A 364 19.45 -7.46 -53.66
N GLN A 365 20.10 -8.00 -54.69
CA GLN A 365 21.43 -8.61 -54.55
C GLN A 365 22.49 -7.60 -54.13
N ASP A 366 22.44 -6.39 -54.66
CA ASP A 366 23.37 -5.31 -54.33
C ASP A 366 23.22 -4.86 -52.87
N VAL A 367 21.97 -4.77 -52.38
CA VAL A 367 21.67 -4.45 -50.98
C VAL A 367 22.16 -5.58 -50.06
N ASP A 368 21.86 -6.83 -50.36
CA ASP A 368 22.31 -7.98 -49.56
C ASP A 368 23.86 -8.08 -49.53
N ALA A 369 24.53 -7.74 -50.64
CA ALA A 369 25.99 -7.72 -50.73
C ALA A 369 26.64 -6.56 -49.96
N LYS A 370 26.03 -5.37 -49.99
CA LYS A 370 26.53 -4.18 -49.28
C LYS A 370 26.25 -4.20 -47.77
N PHE A 371 25.17 -4.86 -47.35
CA PHE A 371 24.71 -4.88 -45.97
C PHE A 371 24.57 -6.31 -45.40
N PRO A 372 25.66 -7.11 -45.37
CA PRO A 372 25.60 -8.47 -44.87
C PRO A 372 25.33 -8.50 -43.35
N ASP A 373 24.30 -9.23 -42.93
CA ASP A 373 23.90 -9.43 -41.51
C ASP A 373 23.67 -8.15 -40.68
N VAL A 374 23.41 -7.02 -41.35
CA VAL A 374 23.14 -5.73 -40.71
C VAL A 374 21.69 -5.65 -40.22
N PHE A 375 20.74 -6.05 -41.06
CA PHE A 375 19.31 -5.95 -40.76
C PHE A 375 18.77 -7.24 -40.13
N PRO A 376 17.99 -7.16 -39.03
CA PRO A 376 17.31 -8.31 -38.46
C PRO A 376 16.28 -8.91 -39.44
N SER A 377 16.13 -10.24 -39.42
CA SER A 377 15.14 -10.94 -40.24
C SER A 377 13.71 -10.45 -40.00
N ASP A 378 13.41 -10.02 -38.77
CA ASP A 378 12.08 -9.55 -38.36
C ASP A 378 11.65 -8.25 -39.07
N TRP A 379 12.61 -7.46 -39.56
CA TRP A 379 12.31 -6.23 -40.30
C TRP A 379 11.72 -6.50 -41.69
N ASN A 380 11.88 -7.72 -42.22
CA ASN A 380 11.36 -8.13 -43.52
C ASN A 380 11.66 -7.11 -44.64
N LEU A 381 12.90 -6.61 -44.69
CA LEU A 381 13.32 -5.51 -45.57
C LEU A 381 13.03 -5.81 -47.05
N GLN A 382 13.35 -7.02 -47.51
CA GLN A 382 13.10 -7.44 -48.90
C GLN A 382 11.61 -7.40 -49.27
N ALA A 383 10.72 -7.80 -48.37
CA ALA A 383 9.27 -7.72 -48.58
C ALA A 383 8.79 -6.26 -48.62
N SER A 384 9.39 -5.39 -47.80
CA SER A 384 9.10 -3.95 -47.81
C SER A 384 9.57 -3.29 -49.11
N MET A 385 10.77 -3.62 -49.59
CA MET A 385 11.28 -3.16 -50.88
C MET A 385 10.39 -3.64 -52.04
N ALA A 386 9.96 -4.90 -52.03
CA ALA A 386 9.04 -5.43 -53.04
C ALA A 386 7.70 -4.71 -53.02
N ARG A 387 7.16 -4.39 -51.84
CA ARG A 387 5.91 -3.62 -51.71
C ARG A 387 6.06 -2.22 -52.31
N VAL A 388 7.15 -1.52 -52.01
CA VAL A 388 7.41 -0.18 -52.58
C VAL A 388 7.60 -0.27 -54.09
N PHE A 389 8.35 -1.25 -54.58
CA PHE A 389 8.54 -1.49 -56.01
C PHE A 389 7.22 -1.73 -56.76
N LEU A 390 6.28 -2.49 -56.18
CA LEU A 390 4.96 -2.73 -56.78
C LEU A 390 4.03 -1.50 -56.75
N GLN A 391 4.36 -0.48 -55.96
CA GLN A 391 3.62 0.79 -55.89
C GLN A 391 4.14 1.84 -56.88
N LEU A 392 5.35 1.65 -57.41
CA LEU A 392 5.99 2.51 -58.43
C LEU A 392 5.59 2.05 -59.85
#